data_AF-A0A7J4BA43-F1
#
_entry.id   AF-A0A7J4BA43-F1
#
_cell.length_a   1.000
_cell.length_b   1.000
_cell.length_c   1.000
_cell.angle_alpha   90.00
_cell.angle_beta   90.00
_cell.angle_gamma   90.00
#
_symmetry.space_group_name_H-M   'P 1'
#
loop_
_entity.id
_entity.type
_entity.pdbx_description
1 polymer ?
#
loop_
_entity_poly.entity_id
_entity_poly.type
_entity_poly.pdbx_seq_one_letter_code
_entity_poly.pdbx_strand_id
1 'polypeptide(L)'
;MLEIVKEVPLLDVQKELGGNVGEFAGWVTSMDYGNPLEEHMNTRTSASVFDVSHMGRYVIRGRRVFEFLQKLVSKDLSEVGA
;
A
#
# COMPACT_ATOMS: atom_id res chain seq x y z
N MET A 1 20.71 -6.20 15.60
CA MET A 1 19.30 -5.84 15.84
C MET A 1 18.50 -6.79 14.96
N LEU A 2 17.70 -7.69 15.53
CA LEU A 2 16.84 -8.55 14.71
C LEU A 2 15.76 -7.65 14.11
N GLU A 3 15.73 -7.50 12.79
CA GLU A 3 14.66 -6.80 12.10
C GLU A 3 13.36 -7.58 12.30
N ILE A 4 12.36 -6.92 12.89
CA ILE A 4 11.04 -7.50 13.07
C ILE A 4 10.32 -7.36 11.73
N VAL A 5 10.30 -8.44 10.96
CA VAL A 5 9.49 -8.53 9.74
C VAL A 5 8.02 -8.73 10.14
N LYS A 6 7.12 -7.94 9.57
CA LYS A 6 5.67 -7.98 9.85
C LYS A 6 4.93 -8.72 8.74
N GLU A 7 3.77 -9.30 9.02
CA GLU A 7 2.93 -9.91 7.99
C GLU A 7 1.75 -9.00 7.65
N VAL A 8 1.38 -8.90 6.37
CA VAL A 8 0.17 -8.18 5.98
C VAL A 8 -1.09 -8.93 6.45
N PRO A 9 -2.19 -8.23 6.77
CA PRO A 9 -3.39 -8.86 7.33
C PRO A 9 -4.04 -9.92 6.43
N LEU A 10 -3.81 -9.86 5.11
CA LEU A 10 -4.39 -10.81 4.16
C LEU A 10 -3.40 -11.91 3.73
N LEU A 11 -2.26 -12.08 4.40
CA LEU A 11 -1.20 -12.98 3.96
C LEU A 11 -1.69 -14.41 3.71
N ASP A 12 -2.59 -14.94 4.55
CA ASP A 12 -3.13 -16.29 4.36
C ASP A 12 -4.03 -16.38 3.11
N VAL A 13 -4.86 -15.37 2.86
CA VAL A 13 -5.66 -15.28 1.63
C VAL A 13 -4.75 -15.20 0.39
N GLN A 14 -3.67 -14.43 0.47
CA GLN A 14 -2.70 -14.32 -0.61
C GLN A 14 -2.04 -15.68 -0.92
N LYS A 15 -1.65 -16.44 0.12
CA LYS A 15 -1.10 -17.80 -0.02
C LYS A 15 -2.12 -18.76 -0.65
N GLU A 16 -3.38 -18.72 -0.21
CA GLU A 16 -4.45 -19.55 -0.76
C GLU A 16 -4.72 -19.27 -2.25
N LEU A 17 -4.57 -18.01 -2.68
CA LEU A 17 -4.70 -17.59 -4.08
C LEU A 17 -3.45 -17.85 -4.92
N GLY A 18 -2.42 -18.49 -4.37
CA GLY A 18 -1.19 -18.83 -5.09
C GLY A 18 -0.18 -17.68 -5.20
N GLY A 19 -0.29 -16.66 -4.35
CA GLY A 19 0.62 -15.54 -4.34
C GLY A 19 2.06 -15.95 -3.98
N ASN A 20 3.02 -15.48 -4.76
CA ASN A 20 4.45 -15.64 -4.52
C ASN A 20 4.89 -14.71 -3.37
N VAL A 21 5.00 -15.26 -2.16
CA VAL A 21 5.30 -14.50 -0.95
C VAL A 21 6.78 -14.12 -0.86
N GLY A 22 7.05 -12.84 -0.59
CA GLY A 22 8.39 -12.31 -0.35
C GLY A 22 8.39 -11.21 0.72
N GLU A 23 9.56 -10.62 0.95
CA GLU A 23 9.72 -9.50 1.87
C GLU A 23 9.86 -8.17 1.10
N PHE A 24 9.06 -7.18 1.50
CA PHE A 24 9.10 -5.83 0.98
C PHE A 24 8.92 -4.80 2.11
N ALA A 25 9.88 -3.88 2.24
CA ALA A 25 9.84 -2.79 3.23
C ALA A 25 9.60 -3.25 4.70
N GLY A 26 10.16 -4.41 5.08
CA GLY A 26 9.97 -5.02 6.39
C GLY A 26 8.61 -5.71 6.59
N TRP A 27 7.90 -6.01 5.49
CA TRP A 27 6.64 -6.76 5.48
C TRP A 27 6.74 -8.01 4.60
N VAL A 28 6.20 -9.13 5.07
CA VAL A 28 5.90 -10.31 4.28
C VAL A 28 4.56 -10.11 3.58
N THR A 29 4.56 -10.18 2.24
CA THR A 29 3.38 -10.03 1.36
C THR A 29 3.64 -10.74 0.03
N SER A 30 2.61 -10.97 -0.79
CA SER A 30 2.79 -11.45 -2.16
C SER A 30 3.36 -10.39 -3.10
N MET A 31 4.36 -10.81 -3.89
CA MET A 31 5.07 -10.01 -4.88
C MET A 31 4.40 -10.06 -6.25
N ASP A 32 3.83 -11.22 -6.59
CA ASP A 32 3.11 -11.52 -7.83
C ASP A 32 2.27 -12.80 -7.61
N TYR A 33 1.43 -13.14 -8.58
CA TYR A 33 0.60 -14.35 -8.64
C TYR A 33 0.93 -15.19 -9.89
N GLY A 34 2.16 -15.09 -10.40
CA GLY A 34 2.72 -15.95 -11.44
C GLY A 34 3.35 -15.21 -12.63
N ASN A 35 2.72 -14.14 -13.14
CA ASN A 35 3.26 -13.35 -14.24
C ASN A 35 2.93 -11.86 -14.08
N PRO A 36 3.90 -11.04 -13.63
CA PRO A 36 3.68 -9.61 -13.44
C PRO A 36 3.23 -8.87 -14.69
N LEU A 37 3.62 -9.32 -15.89
CA LEU A 37 3.17 -8.70 -17.14
C LEU A 37 1.68 -8.97 -17.39
N GLU A 38 1.21 -10.17 -17.08
CA GLU A 38 -0.21 -10.52 -17.21
C GLU A 38 -1.06 -9.76 -16.18
N GLU A 39 -0.61 -9.66 -14.93
CA GLU A 39 -1.24 -8.86 -13.88
C GLU A 39 -1.33 -7.38 -14.25
N HIS A 40 -0.24 -6.84 -14.83
CA HIS A 40 -0.23 -5.48 -15.37
C HIS A 40 -1.28 -5.32 -16.47
N MET A 41 -1.30 -6.22 -17.45
CA MET A 41 -2.25 -6.15 -18.56
C MET A 41 -3.69 -6.28 -18.09
N ASN A 42 -3.98 -7.20 -17.16
CA ASN A 42 -5.32 -7.35 -16.57
C ASN A 42 -5.79 -6.07 -15.84
N THR A 43 -4.87 -5.38 -15.15
CA THR A 43 -5.16 -4.07 -14.52
C THR A 43 -5.52 -2.99 -15.56
N ARG A 44 -4.95 -3.06 -16.76
CA ARG A 44 -5.18 -2.11 -17.85
C ARG A 44 -6.45 -2.40 -18.64
N THR A 45 -6.79 -3.67 -18.81
CA THR A 45 -7.89 -4.11 -19.69
C THR A 45 -9.15 -4.50 -18.93
N SER A 46 -9.06 -4.69 -17.61
CA SER A 46 -10.14 -5.16 -16.74
C SER A 46 -10.00 -4.55 -15.34
N ALA A 47 -9.97 -5.36 -14.28
CA ALA A 47 -9.80 -4.94 -12.89
C ALA A 47 -8.87 -5.89 -12.14
N SER A 48 -8.11 -5.33 -11.19
CA SER A 48 -7.21 -6.05 -10.31
C SER A 48 -7.35 -5.56 -8.87
N VAL A 49 -7.01 -6.40 -7.90
CA VAL A 49 -7.03 -6.07 -6.47
C VAL A 49 -5.59 -6.11 -5.95
N PHE A 50 -5.21 -5.09 -5.18
CA PHE A 50 -3.89 -4.98 -4.58
C PHE A 50 -4.01 -4.90 -3.06
N ASP A 51 -3.25 -5.72 -2.33
CA ASP A 51 -3.09 -5.55 -0.89
C ASP A 51 -1.99 -4.52 -0.59
N VAL A 52 -2.40 -3.28 -0.36
CA VAL A 52 -1.51 -2.18 0.04
C VAL A 52 -1.51 -1.96 1.57
N SER A 53 -1.88 -2.97 2.36
CA SER A 53 -2.05 -2.83 3.80
C SER A 53 -0.76 -2.51 4.56
N HIS A 54 0.40 -2.76 3.95
CA HIS A 54 1.71 -2.36 4.46
C HIS A 54 1.93 -0.83 4.45
N MET A 55 1.11 -0.07 3.70
CA MET A 55 1.22 1.39 3.66
C MET A 55 0.80 2.04 4.98
N GLY A 56 1.60 3.00 5.44
CA GLY A 56 1.30 3.82 6.61
C GLY A 56 0.05 4.66 6.38
N ARG A 57 -0.91 4.59 7.32
CA ARG A 57 -2.12 5.41 7.35
C ARG A 57 -2.13 6.28 8.59
N TYR A 58 -2.26 7.59 8.40
CA TYR A 58 -2.26 8.56 9.50
C TYR A 58 -3.55 9.36 9.50
N VAL A 59 -4.16 9.51 10.68
CA VAL A 59 -5.30 10.42 10.88
C VAL A 59 -4.86 11.53 11.81
N ILE A 60 -4.83 12.76 11.28
CA ILE A 60 -4.36 13.94 11.99
C ILE A 60 -5.58 14.84 12.26
N ARG A 61 -5.72 15.30 13.51
CA ARG A 61 -6.86 16.12 13.95
C ARG A 61 -6.38 17.32 14.75
N GLY A 62 -7.09 18.44 14.63
CA GLY A 62 -6.82 19.66 15.39
C GLY A 62 -7.23 20.91 14.63
N ARG A 63 -7.35 22.04 15.34
CA ARG A 63 -7.83 23.32 14.78
C ARG A 63 -6.96 23.85 13.63
N ARG A 64 -5.68 23.45 13.57
CA ARG A 64 -4.69 23.95 12.61
C ARG A 64 -4.07 22.84 11.75
N VAL A 65 -4.82 21.76 11.53
CA VAL A 65 -4.29 20.60 10.79
C VAL A 65 -3.95 20.96 9.36
N PHE A 66 -4.76 21.83 8.74
CA PHE A 66 -4.52 22.26 7.37
C PHE A 66 -3.20 23.03 7.25
N GLU A 67 -2.96 24.06 8.07
CA GLU A 67 -1.72 24.83 7.99
C GLU A 67 -0.48 24.01 8.39
N PHE A 68 -0.66 23.00 9.24
CA PHE A 68 0.39 22.05 9.56
C PHE A 68 0.74 21.18 8.35
N LEU A 69 -0.26 20.53 7.73
CA LEU A 69 -0.07 19.67 6.57
C LEU A 69 0.50 20.45 5.37
N GLN A 70 0.04 21.68 5.14
CA GLN A 70 0.52 22.52 4.05
C GLN A 70 2.04 22.81 4.14
N LYS A 71 2.62 22.79 5.33
CA LYS A 71 4.07 22.96 5.53
C LYS A 71 4.87 21.69 5.29
N LEU A 72 4.23 20.52 5.29
CA LEU A 72 4.89 19.23 5.16
C LEU A 72 4.95 18.72 3.71
N VAL A 73 4.07 19.19 2.85
CA VAL A 73 3.99 18.76 1.44
C VAL A 73 4.26 19.92 0.50
N SER A 74 4.85 19.62 -0.65
CA SER A 74 5.16 20.62 -1.68
C SER A 74 3.95 21.06 -2.50
N LYS A 75 2.92 20.22 -2.58
CA LYS A 75 1.67 20.53 -3.29
C LYS A 75 0.83 21.51 -2.48
N ASP A 76 0.18 22.46 -3.16
CA ASP A 76 -0.88 23.27 -2.54
C ASP A 76 -2.09 22.38 -2.23
N LEU A 77 -2.37 22.19 -0.94
CA LEU A 77 -3.47 21.36 -0.46
C LEU A 77 -4.82 22.08 -0.58
N SER A 78 -4.85 23.39 -0.80
CA SER A 78 -6.10 24.11 -1.08
C SER A 78 -6.71 23.74 -2.44
N GLU A 79 -5.90 23.19 -3.35
CA GLU A 79 -6.34 22.70 -4.67
C GLU A 79 -6.81 21.23 -4.64
N VAL A 80 -6.64 20.53 -3.52
CA VAL A 80 -7.12 19.15 -3.38
C VAL A 80 -8.62 19.20 -3.09
N GLY A 81 -9.43 18.70 -4.02
CA GLY A 81 -10.88 18.61 -3.86
C GLY A 81 -11.28 17.89 -2.57
N ALA A 82 -12.37 18.36 -1.96
CA ALA A 82 -12.98 17.73 -0.79
C ALA A 82 -13.60 16.37 -1.13
#